data_AF-A0A517WCK8-F1
#
_entry.id   AF-A0A517WCK8-F1
#
_cell.length_a   1.000
_cell.length_b   1.000
_cell.length_c   1.000
_cell.angle_alpha   90.00
_cell.angle_beta   90.00
_cell.angle_gamma   90.00
#
_symmetry.space_group_name_H-M   'P 1'
#
loop_
_entity.id
_entity.type
_entity.pdbx_description
1 polymer ?
#
loop_
_entity_poly.entity_id
_entity_poly.type
_entity_poly.pdbx_seq_one_letter_code
_entity_poly.pdbx_strand_id
1 'polypeptide(L)'
;MRFAEEQPEFLAVVVEFQSWLRSVLYVYRQDKTLVYQEVLDDQCASIATIAAGEAEETLLLGATGRIWQYSLAKPGGTEQE
;
A
#
# COMPACT_ATOMS: atom_id res chain seq x y z
N MET A 1 1.37 -12.58 -17.46
CA MET A 1 0.92 -12.90 -16.09
C MET A 1 -0.57 -13.17 -16.14
N ARG A 2 -1.02 -14.37 -15.76
CA ARG A 2 -2.43 -14.68 -15.52
C ARG A 2 -2.59 -14.73 -14.00
N PHE A 3 -3.48 -13.91 -13.46
CA PHE A 3 -3.91 -14.01 -12.06
C PHE A 3 -4.86 -15.21 -11.91
N ALA A 4 -4.84 -15.89 -10.75
CA ALA A 4 -5.75 -16.98 -10.43
C ALA A 4 -7.23 -16.51 -10.40
N GLU A 5 -8.18 -17.44 -10.41
CA GLU A 5 -9.62 -17.17 -10.63
C GLU A 5 -10.28 -16.26 -9.58
N GLU A 6 -9.66 -16.07 -8.42
CA GLU A 6 -10.00 -15.01 -7.46
C GLU A 6 -9.14 -13.78 -7.75
N GLN A 7 -9.68 -12.84 -8.52
CA GLN A 7 -8.97 -11.59 -8.79
C GLN A 7 -8.90 -10.76 -7.50
N PRO A 8 -7.71 -10.28 -7.09
CA PRO A 8 -7.58 -9.47 -5.89
C PRO A 8 -8.37 -8.15 -6.06
N GLU A 9 -9.12 -7.76 -5.03
CA GLU A 9 -9.95 -6.55 -5.05
C GLU A 9 -9.11 -5.28 -5.25
N PHE A 10 -7.89 -5.29 -4.71
CA PHE A 10 -6.94 -4.19 -4.78
C PHE A 10 -5.57 -4.62 -5.29
N LEU A 11 -4.88 -3.68 -5.95
CA LEU A 11 -3.49 -3.77 -6.34
C LEU A 11 -2.71 -2.62 -5.71
N ALA A 12 -1.77 -2.92 -4.82
CA ALA A 12 -0.84 -1.95 -4.25
C ALA A 12 0.49 -1.95 -5.00
N VAL A 13 1.02 -0.76 -5.30
CA VAL A 13 2.28 -0.57 -6.02
C VAL A 13 3.09 0.51 -5.33
N VAL A 14 4.37 0.22 -5.07
CA VAL A 14 5.35 1.22 -4.65
C VAL A 14 6.26 1.56 -5.82
N VAL A 15 6.41 2.85 -6.10
CA VAL A 15 7.32 3.36 -7.13
C VAL A 15 8.39 4.20 -6.47
N GLU A 16 9.64 3.90 -6.75
CA GLU A 16 10.79 4.65 -6.24
C GLU A 16 11.28 5.68 -7.26
N PHE A 17 11.48 6.92 -6.80
CA PHE A 17 12.02 8.01 -7.60
C PHE A 17 13.43 8.36 -7.14
N GLN A 18 14.42 7.69 -7.72
CA GLN A 18 15.85 7.82 -7.37
C GLN A 18 16.34 9.28 -7.34
N SER A 19 15.91 10.12 -8.28
CA SER A 19 16.33 11.52 -8.34
C SER A 19 15.73 12.40 -7.25
N TRP A 20 14.60 11.99 -6.67
CA TRP A 20 13.91 12.78 -5.64
C TRP A 20 14.11 12.20 -4.23
N LEU A 21 14.67 10.99 -4.13
CA LEU A 21 14.82 10.23 -2.88
C LEU A 21 13.47 10.05 -2.16
N ARG A 22 12.41 9.84 -2.95
CA ARG A 22 11.04 9.63 -2.48
C ARG A 22 10.48 8.37 -3.13
N SER A 23 9.47 7.80 -2.49
CA SER A 23 8.61 6.78 -3.10
C SER A 23 7.17 7.26 -3.14
N VAL A 24 6.38 6.66 -4.03
CA VAL A 24 4.94 6.87 -4.08
C VAL A 24 4.25 5.53 -3.93
N LEU A 25 3.34 5.44 -2.97
CA LEU A 25 2.42 4.33 -2.82
C LEU A 25 1.15 4.64 -3.61
N TYR A 26 0.77 3.73 -4.50
CA TYR A 26 -0.52 3.75 -5.19
C TYR A 26 -1.33 2.50 -4.81
N VAL A 27 -2.62 2.67 -4.61
CA VAL A 27 -3.57 1.56 -4.51
C VAL A 27 -4.64 1.73 -5.56
N TYR A 28 -4.80 0.70 -6.38
CA TYR A 28 -5.82 0.62 -7.42
C TYR A 28 -6.87 -0.41 -7.05
N ARG A 29 -8.12 -0.16 -7.43
CA ARG A 29 -9.15 -1.20 -7.52
C ARG A 29 -8.92 -2.09 -8.75
N GLN A 30 -9.62 -3.22 -8.78
CA GLN A 30 -9.62 -4.16 -9.91
C GLN A 30 -9.93 -3.51 -11.26
N ASP A 31 -10.78 -2.48 -11.29
CA ASP A 31 -11.13 -1.71 -12.50
C ASP A 31 -10.04 -0.70 -12.93
N LYS A 32 -8.88 -0.71 -12.24
CA LYS A 32 -7.75 0.20 -12.42
C LYS A 32 -8.03 1.64 -11.96
N THR A 33 -9.11 1.88 -11.25
CA THR A 33 -9.35 3.16 -10.59
C THR A 33 -8.34 3.34 -9.45
N LEU A 34 -7.62 4.46 -9.45
CA LEU A 34 -6.76 4.85 -8.34
C LEU A 34 -7.63 5.26 -7.15
N VAL A 35 -7.50 4.58 -6.02
CA VAL A 35 -8.31 4.82 -4.81
C VAL A 35 -7.50 5.36 -3.63
N TYR A 36 -6.18 5.25 -3.67
CA TYR A 36 -5.29 5.84 -2.68
C TYR A 36 -3.94 6.19 -3.31
N GLN A 37 -3.39 7.33 -2.92
CA GLN A 37 -2.06 7.77 -3.31
C GLN A 37 -1.40 8.51 -2.15
N GLU A 38 -0.13 8.19 -1.88
CA GLU A 38 0.69 8.91 -0.92
C GLU A 38 2.13 9.05 -1.42
N VAL A 39 2.71 10.25 -1.25
CA VAL A 39 4.13 10.49 -1.46
C VAL A 39 4.85 10.29 -0.13
N LEU A 40 5.72 9.29 -0.09
CA LEU A 40 6.51 8.94 1.08
C LEU A 40 7.81 9.72 1.07
N ASP A 41 8.21 10.19 2.25
CA ASP A 41 9.43 10.95 2.46
C ASP A 41 10.71 10.10 2.36
N ASP A 42 10.57 8.78 2.25
CA ASP A 42 11.67 7.83 2.14
C ASP A 42 11.68 7.06 0.81
N GLN A 43 12.85 6.53 0.45
CA GLN A 43 12.97 5.49 -0.56
C GLN A 43 12.49 4.15 0.00
N CYS A 44 11.36 3.69 -0.51
CA CYS A 44 10.78 2.38 -0.25
C CYS A 44 11.01 1.48 -1.46
N ALA A 45 11.72 0.37 -1.25
CA ALA A 45 12.10 -0.59 -2.31
C ALA A 45 11.39 -1.95 -2.18
N SER A 46 10.59 -2.13 -1.12
CA SER A 46 9.91 -3.40 -0.85
C SER A 46 8.50 -3.18 -0.31
N ILE A 47 7.60 -4.09 -0.66
CA ILE A 47 6.21 -4.13 -0.25
C ILE A 47 5.86 -5.57 0.10
N ALA A 48 5.16 -5.78 1.20
CA ALA A 48 4.70 -7.09 1.64
C ALA A 48 3.35 -6.97 2.35
N THR A 49 2.58 -8.05 2.36
CA THR A 49 1.39 -8.17 3.21
C THR A 49 1.68 -9.12 4.37
N ILE A 50 1.12 -8.82 5.53
CA ILE A 50 1.06 -9.74 6.67
C ILE A 50 -0.39 -9.90 7.10
N ALA A 51 -0.74 -11.11 7.54
CA ALA A 51 -2.02 -11.35 8.19
C ALA A 51 -1.99 -10.69 9.58
N ALA A 52 -2.89 -9.74 9.83
CA ALA A 52 -3.14 -9.18 11.15
C ALA A 52 -4.42 -9.82 11.72
N GLY A 53 -4.28 -10.98 12.35
CA GLY A 53 -5.42 -11.71 12.92
C GLY A 53 -6.30 -12.41 11.87
N GLU A 54 -7.56 -12.69 12.23
CA GLU A 54 -8.44 -13.56 11.42
C GLU A 54 -9.02 -12.90 10.16
N ALA A 55 -8.96 -11.56 10.01
CA ALA A 55 -9.63 -10.89 8.89
C ALA A 55 -9.00 -9.57 8.39
N GLU A 56 -7.97 -9.02 9.04
CA GLU A 56 -7.37 -7.75 8.61
C GLU A 56 -6.01 -8.02 7.92
N GLU A 57 -5.90 -7.68 6.64
CA GLU A 57 -4.61 -7.63 5.97
C GLU A 57 -3.92 -6.31 6.26
N THR A 58 -2.62 -6.38 6.58
CA THR A 58 -1.78 -5.20 6.79
C THR A 58 -0.73 -5.13 5.70
N LEU A 59 -0.55 -3.94 5.13
CA LEU A 59 0.51 -3.67 4.16
C LEU A 59 1.74 -3.11 4.87
N LEU A 60 2.91 -3.67 4.56
CA LEU A 60 4.21 -3.20 5.01
C LEU A 60 5.00 -2.62 3.84
N LEU A 61 5.57 -1.43 4.03
CA LEU A 61 6.56 -0.86 3.11
C LEU A 61 7.91 -0.77 3.80
N GLY A 62 8.91 -1.46 3.25
CA GLY A 62 10.27 -1.40 3.73
C GLY A 62 11.00 -0.20 3.14
N ALA A 63 11.38 0.72 4.03
CA ALA A 63 12.16 1.91 3.73
C ALA A 63 13.54 1.85 4.39
N THR A 64 14.38 2.85 4.14
CA THR A 64 15.70 2.93 4.79
C THR A 64 15.55 3.24 6.28
N GLY A 65 15.90 2.28 7.13
CA GLY A 65 15.89 2.45 8.59
C GLY A 65 14.51 2.42 9.26
N ARG A 66 13.43 2.15 8.50
CA ARG A 66 12.07 2.04 9.05
C ARG A 66 11.16 1.17 8.18
N ILE A 67 10.06 0.71 8.77
CA ILE A 67 8.98 0.01 8.07
C ILE A 67 7.70 0.81 8.31
N TRP A 68 7.03 1.18 7.23
CA TRP A 68 5.70 1.78 7.30
C TRP A 68 4.65 0.67 7.32
N GLN A 69 3.60 0.88 8.10
CA GLN A 69 2.49 -0.06 8.26
C GLN A 69 1.18 0.64 7.90
N TYR A 70 0.41 0.03 7.00
CA TYR A 70 -0.90 0.52 6.58
C TYR A 70 -1.96 -0.54 6.89
N SER A 71 -3.08 -0.06 7.42
CA SER A 71 -4.29 -0.85 7.61
C SER A 71 -5.45 -0.19 6.85
N LEU A 72 -6.45 -1.00 6.49
CA LEU A 72 -7.70 -0.48 5.96
C LEU A 72 -8.35 0.42 7.02
N ALA A 73 -8.76 1.62 6.60
CA ALA A 73 -9.56 2.48 7.44
C ALA A 73 -10.87 1.76 7.79
N LYS A 74 -11.20 1.67 9.08
CA LYS A 74 -12.47 1.09 9.52
C LYS A 74 -13.61 1.98 8.99
N PRO A 75 -14.67 1.42 8.38
CA PRO A 75 -15.81 2.22 7.96
C PRO A 75 -16.37 2.96 9.20
N GLY A 76 -16.30 4.29 9.18
CA GLY A 76 -16.75 5.14 10.29
C GLY A 76 -15.66 5.90 11.05
N GLY A 77 -14.39 5.82 10.64
CA GLY A 77 -13.33 6.68 11.17
C GLY A 77 -13.53 8.13 10.76
N THR A 78 -14.02 8.97 11.67
CA THR A 78 -13.87 10.43 11.57
C THR A 78 -12.39 10.77 11.42
N GLU A 79 -12.05 11.50 10.36
CA GLU A 79 -10.77 12.21 10.23
C GLU A 79 -10.52 12.98 11.55
N GLN A 80 -9.46 12.62 12.28
CA GLN A 80 -8.97 13.44 13.37
C GLN A 80 -7.81 14.29 12.84
N GLU A 81 -7.97 15.60 13.05
CA GLU A 81 -7.05 16.72 12.79
C GLU A 81 -5.59 16.50 13.21
#